data_AF-A0A7J6QDG3-F1
#
_entry.id   AF-A0A7J6QDG3-F1
#
_cell.length_a   1.000
_cell.length_b   1.000
_cell.length_c   1.000
_cell.angle_alpha   90.00
_cell.angle_beta   90.00
_cell.angle_gamma   90.00
#
_symmetry.space_group_name_H-M   'P 1'
#
loop_
_entity.id
_entity.type
_entity.pdbx_description
1 polymer ?
#
loop_
_entity_poly.entity_id
_entity_poly.type
_entity_poly.pdbx_seq_one_letter_code
_entity_poly.pdbx_strand_id
1 'polypeptide(L)'
;MRLDSSNGGFTCIRYPVGALSPRDAKTLSFLAFPDSNLTRADTEDISCLYSFRFRCQDPVMSDDFFEAGSTSDKSRYLFATCLFRQHRDEDNPRGFYQKTIAVISRHPFTDLWSRVVSGPMIEAYAAAEQCGRCSQVLQQVWMDTCKWPKPKPAK
;
A
#
# COMPACT_ATOMS: atom_id res chain seq x y z
N MET A 1 4.56 1.19 -4.56
CA MET A 1 5.81 1.83 -4.10
C MET A 1 6.97 0.99 -4.58
N ARG A 2 8.02 1.60 -5.10
CA ARG A 2 9.25 0.96 -5.55
C ARG A 2 10.44 1.67 -4.91
N LEU A 3 11.44 0.93 -4.47
CA LEU A 3 12.69 1.52 -4.01
C LEU A 3 13.55 1.89 -5.23
N ASP A 4 14.01 3.13 -5.29
CA ASP A 4 14.93 3.61 -6.32
C ASP A 4 16.37 3.21 -5.97
N SER A 5 17.00 2.52 -6.91
CA SER A 5 18.37 2.01 -6.79
C SER A 5 19.42 3.12 -6.73
N SER A 6 19.15 4.26 -7.39
CA SER A 6 20.13 5.34 -7.59
C SER A 6 20.27 6.29 -6.40
N ASN A 7 19.15 6.62 -5.75
CA ASN A 7 19.11 7.67 -4.70
C ASN A 7 18.59 7.17 -3.34
N GLY A 8 18.22 5.89 -3.22
CA GLY A 8 17.57 5.37 -2.01
C GLY A 8 16.20 6.00 -1.72
N GLY A 9 15.64 6.72 -2.69
CA GLY A 9 14.30 7.29 -2.63
C GLY A 9 13.23 6.26 -2.95
N PHE A 10 11.97 6.63 -2.75
CA PHE A 10 10.82 5.79 -3.09
C PHE A 10 10.04 6.41 -4.24
N THR A 11 9.77 5.63 -5.29
CA THR A 11 8.77 5.98 -6.31
C THR A 11 7.40 5.43 -5.88
N CYS A 12 6.42 6.33 -5.73
CA CYS A 12 5.12 6.01 -5.16
C CYS A 12 3.98 6.54 -6.04
N ILE A 13 3.29 5.62 -6.72
CA ILE A 13 2.02 5.88 -7.40
C ILE A 13 0.89 5.68 -6.39
N ARG A 14 -0.02 6.65 -6.28
CA ARG A 14 -1.09 6.68 -5.26
C ARG A 14 -2.41 7.12 -5.87
N TYR A 15 -3.48 6.47 -5.42
CA TYR A 15 -4.85 6.85 -5.74
C TYR A 15 -5.71 6.89 -4.46
N PRO A 16 -6.56 7.92 -4.29
CA PRO A 16 -6.61 9.13 -5.10
C PRO A 16 -5.33 9.97 -4.92
N VAL A 17 -5.00 10.79 -5.92
CA VAL A 17 -3.85 11.69 -5.84
C VAL A 17 -4.13 12.73 -4.75
N GLY A 18 -3.17 12.95 -3.85
CA GLY A 18 -3.33 13.88 -2.73
C GLY A 18 -4.10 13.32 -1.52
N ALA A 19 -4.49 12.04 -1.52
CA ALA A 19 -5.18 11.42 -0.39
C ALA A 19 -4.37 11.37 0.92
N LEU A 20 -3.03 11.41 0.79
CA LEU A 20 -2.10 11.44 1.92
C LEU A 20 -1.24 12.69 1.84
N SER A 21 -1.02 13.31 2.99
CA SER A 21 -0.04 14.38 3.11
C SER A 21 1.36 13.88 2.72
N PRO A 22 2.28 14.77 2.30
CA PRO A 22 3.65 14.38 2.01
C PRO A 22 4.33 13.67 3.19
N ARG A 23 3.99 14.05 4.42
CA ARG A 23 4.55 13.46 5.63
C ARG A 23 4.05 12.03 5.85
N ASP A 24 2.74 11.82 5.79
CA ASP A 24 2.14 10.50 5.95
C ASP A 24 2.56 9.55 4.83
N ALA A 25 2.70 10.06 3.60
CA ALA A 25 3.20 9.30 2.46
C ALA A 25 4.66 8.86 2.66
N LYS A 26 5.50 9.71 3.26
CA LYS A 26 6.88 9.37 3.62
C LYS A 26 6.91 8.29 4.71
N THR A 27 6.12 8.45 5.78
CA THR A 27 6.01 7.43 6.84
C THR A 27 5.54 6.08 6.27
N LEU A 28 4.50 6.08 5.45
CA LEU A 28 4.03 4.88 4.75
C LEU A 28 5.14 4.24 3.93
N SER A 29 5.90 5.03 3.18
CA SER A 29 6.98 4.51 2.32
C SER A 29 8.07 3.81 3.11
N PHE A 30 8.40 4.25 4.34
CA PHE A 30 9.35 3.52 5.18
C PHE A 30 8.75 2.23 5.74
N LEU A 31 7.51 2.29 6.26
CA LEU A 31 6.86 1.12 6.88
C LEU A 31 6.44 0.05 5.86
N ALA A 32 6.27 0.44 4.60
CA ALA A 32 5.93 -0.44 3.49
C ALA A 32 7.09 -1.33 3.03
N PHE A 33 8.29 -1.18 3.58
CA PHE A 33 9.42 -2.08 3.33
C PHE A 33 9.85 -2.67 4.68
N PRO A 34 9.76 -4.00 4.87
CA PRO A 34 10.16 -4.60 6.14
C PRO A 34 11.68 -4.43 6.35
N ASP A 35 12.08 -3.89 7.51
CA ASP A 35 13.49 -3.71 7.90
C ASP A 35 14.22 -5.04 8.13
N SER A 36 13.45 -6.11 8.39
CA SER A 36 14.01 -7.44 8.57
C SER A 36 14.51 -7.97 7.24
N ASN A 37 15.77 -8.40 7.23
CA ASN A 37 16.35 -9.29 6.24
C ASN A 37 15.48 -10.54 6.10
N LEU A 38 14.40 -10.45 5.31
CA LEU A 38 13.61 -11.60 4.87
C LEU A 38 14.42 -12.52 3.95
N THR A 39 15.69 -12.18 3.70
CA THR A 39 16.73 -13.05 3.17
C THR A 39 16.91 -14.27 4.08
N ARG A 40 15.99 -15.21 3.95
CA ARG A 40 16.39 -16.61 3.94
C ARG A 40 17.44 -16.74 2.83
N ALA A 41 18.63 -17.19 3.23
CA ALA A 41 19.88 -17.10 2.47
C ALA A 41 19.89 -17.89 1.14
N ASP A 42 18.74 -18.42 0.73
CA ASP A 42 18.53 -19.37 -0.35
C ASP A 42 17.35 -19.01 -1.28
N THR A 43 16.59 -17.95 -1.00
CA THR A 43 15.49 -17.50 -1.88
C THR A 43 15.82 -16.22 -2.62
N GLU A 44 15.98 -16.33 -3.94
CA GLU A 44 16.13 -15.19 -4.87
C GLU A 44 14.85 -14.33 -4.94
N ASP A 45 13.70 -14.93 -4.60
CA ASP A 45 12.38 -14.32 -4.59
C ASP A 45 11.72 -14.39 -3.21
N ILE A 46 11.32 -13.23 -2.68
CA ILE A 46 10.64 -13.11 -1.40
C ILE A 46 9.32 -12.37 -1.63
N SER A 47 8.23 -12.89 -1.05
CA SER A 47 6.98 -12.16 -0.92
C SER A 47 6.46 -12.22 0.51
N CYS A 48 6.02 -11.08 1.02
CA CYS A 48 5.51 -10.98 2.39
C CYS A 48 4.25 -10.12 2.43
N LEU A 49 3.18 -10.67 3.00
CA LEU A 49 1.92 -9.97 3.25
C LEU A 49 1.84 -9.63 4.74
N TYR A 50 1.68 -8.35 5.05
CA TYR A 50 1.62 -7.90 6.43
C TYR A 50 0.72 -6.67 6.55
N SER A 51 0.30 -6.38 7.78
CA SER A 51 -0.48 -5.18 8.07
C SER A 51 0.12 -4.42 9.23
N PHE A 52 0.06 -3.11 9.16
CA PHE A 52 0.47 -2.22 10.24
C PHE A 52 -0.49 -1.05 10.35
N ARG A 53 -0.40 -0.33 11.47
CA ARG A 53 -1.08 0.95 11.64
C ARG A 53 -0.07 2.06 11.85
N PHE A 54 -0.38 3.25 11.36
CA PHE A 54 0.44 4.44 11.61
C PHE A 54 -0.48 5.63 11.89
N ARG A 55 0.02 6.59 12.68
CA ARG A 55 -0.75 7.78 13.05
C ARG A 55 -0.66 8.78 11.91
N CYS A 56 -1.81 9.18 11.39
CA CYS A 56 -1.97 10.29 10.47
C CYS A 56 -1.62 11.59 11.20
N GLN A 57 -0.60 12.29 10.70
CA GLN A 57 -0.06 13.48 11.36
C GLN A 57 -0.76 14.76 10.90
N ASP A 58 -1.28 14.78 9.68
CA ASP A 58 -1.99 15.93 9.11
C ASP A 58 -3.48 15.61 8.92
N PRO A 59 -4.41 16.59 8.96
CA PRO A 59 -5.78 16.34 8.55
C PRO A 59 -5.82 15.93 7.07
N VAL A 60 -6.38 14.75 6.78
CA VAL A 60 -6.62 14.29 5.40
C VAL A 60 -7.55 15.30 4.71
N MET A 61 -7.15 15.83 3.55
CA MET A 61 -7.87 16.91 2.83
C MET A 61 -9.25 16.53 2.26
N SER A 62 -9.75 15.31 2.52
CA SER A 62 -11.09 14.88 2.11
C SER A 62 -11.89 14.40 3.33
N ASP A 63 -12.34 15.37 4.12
CA ASP A 63 -13.32 15.11 5.18
C ASP A 63 -14.74 14.94 4.63
N ASP A 64 -14.99 15.29 3.35
CA ASP A 64 -16.32 15.21 2.71
C ASP A 64 -16.91 13.79 2.58
N PHE A 65 -16.11 12.74 2.83
CA PHE A 65 -16.58 11.35 2.83
C PHE A 65 -16.92 10.81 4.23
N PHE A 66 -16.71 11.58 5.31
CA PHE A 66 -16.71 11.05 6.67
C PHE A 66 -17.53 11.95 7.61
N GLU A 67 -18.71 11.46 8.01
CA GLU A 67 -19.63 12.15 8.92
C GLU A 67 -18.93 12.61 10.21
N ALA A 68 -18.92 13.93 10.40
CA ALA A 68 -18.61 14.62 11.62
C ALA A 68 -19.62 14.24 12.72
N GLY A 69 -19.40 13.11 13.41
CA GLY A 69 -20.35 12.65 14.42
C GLY A 69 -19.80 11.79 15.55
N SER A 70 -18.58 11.26 15.47
CA SER A 70 -18.01 10.48 16.59
C SER A 70 -17.09 11.35 17.44
N THR A 71 -17.64 11.80 18.55
CA THR A 71 -17.01 12.51 19.65
C THR A 71 -15.73 11.82 20.16
N SER A 72 -14.79 12.65 20.65
CA SER A 72 -13.59 12.28 21.44
C SER A 72 -12.39 11.71 20.66
N ASP A 73 -11.46 12.60 20.28
CA ASP A 73 -10.01 12.53 20.54
C ASP A 73 -9.30 11.14 20.67
N LYS A 74 -9.62 10.18 19.80
CA LYS A 74 -9.07 8.82 19.88
C LYS A 74 -8.45 8.40 18.55
N SER A 75 -7.25 8.94 18.33
CA SER A 75 -6.23 8.49 17.39
C SER A 75 -6.62 8.39 15.90
N ARG A 76 -6.07 9.31 15.09
CA ARG A 76 -6.14 9.29 13.63
C ARG A 76 -5.27 8.16 13.05
N TYR A 77 -5.50 6.90 13.41
CA TYR A 77 -4.74 5.79 12.83
C TYR A 77 -5.23 5.48 11.42
N LEU A 78 -4.29 5.22 10.53
CA LEU A 78 -4.51 4.57 9.25
C LEU A 78 -3.96 3.15 9.35
N PHE A 79 -4.69 2.21 8.77
CA PHE A 79 -4.32 0.80 8.67
C PHE A 79 -3.87 0.54 7.24
N ALA A 80 -2.65 0.04 7.10
CA ALA A 80 -2.09 -0.36 5.82
C ALA A 80 -1.96 -1.88 5.78
N THR A 81 -2.42 -2.49 4.70
CA THR A 81 -2.12 -3.88 4.35
C THR A 81 -1.21 -3.87 3.12
N CYS A 82 -0.04 -4.46 3.27
CA CYS A 82 1.05 -4.39 2.31
C CYS A 82 1.45 -5.77 1.82
N LEU A 83 1.63 -5.90 0.51
CA LEU A 83 2.29 -7.02 -0.13
C LEU A 83 3.63 -6.54 -0.68
N PHE A 84 4.68 -6.90 0.04
CA PHE A 84 6.06 -6.69 -0.35
C PHE A 84 6.53 -7.81 -1.27
N ARG A 85 7.30 -7.46 -2.29
CA ARG A 85 8.02 -8.40 -3.15
C ARG A 85 9.45 -7.92 -3.37
N GLN A 86 10.37 -8.87 -3.31
CA GLN A 86 11.77 -8.68 -3.61
C GLN A 86 12.22 -9.78 -4.57
N HIS A 87 12.93 -9.40 -5.62
CA HIS A 87 13.58 -10.30 -6.58
C HIS A 87 15.04 -9.89 -6.74
N ARG A 88 15.94 -10.85 -6.93
CA ARG A 88 17.35 -10.57 -7.26
C ARG A 88 17.43 -9.87 -8.61
N ASP A 89 18.20 -8.78 -8.66
CA ASP A 89 18.36 -7.98 -9.87
C ASP A 89 19.83 -7.58 -9.97
N GLU A 90 20.58 -8.22 -10.87
CA GLU A 90 22.02 -8.03 -11.01
C GLU A 90 22.36 -6.69 -11.69
N ASP A 91 21.42 -6.14 -12.47
CA ASP A 91 21.55 -4.82 -13.09
C ASP A 91 21.30 -3.69 -12.08
N ASN A 92 20.79 -4.03 -10.89
CA ASN A 92 20.57 -3.09 -9.81
C ASN A 92 21.78 -3.04 -8.87
N PRO A 93 22.39 -1.87 -8.63
CA PRO A 93 23.53 -1.71 -7.71
C PRO A 93 23.30 -2.23 -6.29
N ARG A 94 22.03 -2.34 -5.86
CA ARG A 94 21.64 -2.88 -4.54
C ARG A 94 21.43 -4.40 -4.54
N GLY A 95 21.55 -5.05 -5.69
CA GLY A 95 21.40 -6.50 -5.89
C GLY A 95 19.95 -7.01 -5.88
N PHE A 96 18.97 -6.16 -5.57
CA PHE A 96 17.57 -6.55 -5.47
C PHE A 96 16.61 -5.50 -5.97
N TYR A 97 15.64 -5.94 -6.77
CA TYR A 97 14.44 -5.19 -7.10
C TYR A 97 13.41 -5.35 -5.98
N GLN A 98 13.00 -4.26 -5.35
CA GLN A 98 12.04 -4.25 -4.25
C GLN A 98 10.82 -3.38 -4.58
N LYS A 99 9.63 -3.93 -4.36
CA LYS A 99 8.36 -3.24 -4.53
C LYS A 99 7.33 -3.63 -3.49
N THR A 100 6.44 -2.70 -3.19
CA THR A 100 5.30 -2.93 -2.29
C THR A 100 4.03 -2.36 -2.89
N ILE A 101 2.98 -3.17 -2.85
CA ILE A 101 1.59 -2.73 -3.05
C ILE A 101 0.96 -2.55 -1.68
N ALA A 102 0.31 -1.41 -1.44
CA ALA A 102 -0.30 -1.10 -0.15
C ALA A 102 -1.74 -0.61 -0.35
N VAL A 103 -2.67 -1.14 0.43
CA VAL A 103 -4.03 -0.62 0.58
C VAL A 103 -4.15 0.02 1.95
N ILE A 104 -4.76 1.19 2.01
CA ILE A 104 -4.85 1.99 3.22
C ILE A 104 -6.32 2.26 3.54
N SER A 105 -6.68 2.07 4.80
CA SER A 105 -8.05 2.26 5.28
C SER A 105 -8.07 2.89 6.68
N ARG A 106 -9.17 3.55 7.03
CA ARG A 106 -9.46 3.94 8.42
C ARG A 106 -9.97 2.78 9.27
N HIS A 107 -10.38 1.68 8.65
CA HIS A 107 -10.91 0.50 9.35
C HIS A 107 -9.91 -0.66 9.28
N PRO A 108 -9.76 -1.43 10.37
CA PRO A 108 -8.85 -2.59 10.43
C PRO A 108 -9.46 -3.83 9.75
N PHE A 109 -9.90 -3.72 8.49
CA PHE A 109 -10.41 -4.88 7.73
C PHE A 109 -9.25 -5.71 7.14
N THR A 110 -8.35 -6.19 8.00
CA THR A 110 -7.12 -6.88 7.60
C THR A 110 -7.38 -8.09 6.71
N ASP A 111 -8.45 -8.84 6.96
CA ASP A 111 -8.79 -10.05 6.20
C ASP A 111 -9.36 -9.73 4.81
N LEU A 112 -10.11 -8.64 4.69
CA LEU A 112 -10.60 -8.17 3.40
C LEU A 112 -9.42 -7.68 2.55
N TRP A 113 -8.61 -6.79 3.12
CA TRP A 113 -7.51 -6.17 2.39
C TRP A 113 -6.39 -7.16 2.08
N SER A 114 -6.14 -8.15 2.94
CA SER A 114 -5.17 -9.21 2.66
C SER A 114 -5.58 -10.00 1.42
N ARG A 115 -6.85 -10.43 1.32
CA ARG A 115 -7.40 -11.14 0.15
C ARG A 115 -7.38 -10.31 -1.12
N VAL A 116 -7.74 -9.02 -1.02
CA VAL A 116 -7.73 -8.12 -2.19
C VAL A 116 -6.31 -7.93 -2.70
N VAL A 117 -5.35 -7.68 -1.81
CA VAL A 117 -3.96 -7.41 -2.18
C VAL A 117 -3.28 -8.69 -2.70
N SER A 118 -3.48 -9.84 -2.04
CA SER A 118 -2.80 -11.10 -2.41
C SER A 118 -3.42 -11.84 -3.59
N GLY A 119 -4.65 -11.50 -3.99
CA GLY A 119 -5.32 -12.07 -5.17
C GLY A 119 -5.43 -11.07 -6.32
N PRO A 120 -6.61 -10.45 -6.52
CA PRO A 120 -6.90 -9.69 -7.73
C PRO A 120 -5.97 -8.50 -7.96
N MET A 121 -5.50 -7.85 -6.89
CA MET A 121 -4.64 -6.67 -7.03
C MET A 121 -3.23 -7.03 -7.54
N ILE A 122 -2.61 -8.08 -7.01
CA ILE A 122 -1.27 -8.49 -7.47
C ILE A 122 -1.30 -9.07 -8.89
N GLU A 123 -2.35 -9.82 -9.23
CA GLU A 123 -2.53 -10.36 -10.59
C GLU A 123 -2.69 -9.22 -11.61
N ALA A 124 -3.60 -8.28 -11.33
CA ALA A 124 -3.82 -7.12 -12.20
C ALA A 124 -2.57 -6.25 -12.32
N TYR A 125 -1.86 -6.02 -11.20
CA TYR A 125 -0.63 -5.23 -11.21
C TYR A 125 0.50 -5.91 -11.99
N ALA A 126 0.69 -7.22 -11.83
CA ALA A 126 1.72 -7.97 -12.54
C ALA A 126 1.47 -7.97 -14.06
N ALA A 127 0.22 -8.16 -14.49
CA ALA A 127 -0.15 -8.03 -15.90
C ALA A 127 0.09 -6.60 -16.43
N ALA A 128 -0.23 -5.58 -15.62
CA ALA A 128 -0.04 -4.19 -15.98
C ALA A 128 1.44 -3.79 -16.10
N GLU A 129 2.32 -4.42 -15.32
CA GLU A 129 3.77 -4.15 -15.33
C GLU A 129 4.39 -4.57 -16.67
N GLN A 130 3.94 -5.69 -17.24
CA GLN A 130 4.41 -6.19 -18.55
C GLN A 130 4.08 -5.23 -19.70
N CYS A 131 2.95 -4.50 -19.60
CA CYS A 131 2.52 -3.57 -20.65
C CYS A 131 2.69 -2.08 -20.27
N GLY A 132 3.35 -1.77 -19.14
CA GLY A 132 3.57 -0.40 -18.68
C GLY A 132 2.30 0.37 -18.29
N ARG A 133 1.24 -0.32 -17.85
CA ARG A 133 -0.09 0.27 -17.53
C ARG A 133 -0.45 0.25 -16.03
N CYS A 134 0.55 0.17 -15.15
CA CYS A 134 0.34 0.04 -13.71
C CYS A 134 -0.52 1.17 -13.12
N SER A 135 -0.34 2.41 -13.58
CA SER A 135 -1.10 3.57 -13.09
C SER A 135 -2.59 3.45 -13.41
N GLN A 136 -2.94 3.05 -14.65
CA GLN A 136 -4.32 2.88 -15.08
C GLN A 136 -5.01 1.75 -14.30
N VAL A 137 -4.33 0.63 -14.06
CA VAL A 137 -4.88 -0.47 -13.28
C VAL A 137 -5.11 -0.06 -11.82
N LEU A 138 -4.15 0.62 -11.18
CA LEU A 138 -4.34 1.10 -9.82
C LEU A 138 -5.48 2.13 -9.71
N GLN A 139 -5.61 3.01 -10.70
CA GLN A 139 -6.73 3.95 -10.77
C GLN A 139 -8.07 3.22 -10.91
N GLN A 140 -8.14 2.21 -11.78
CA GLN A 140 -9.36 1.44 -12.00
C GLN A 140 -9.77 0.67 -10.75
N VAL A 141 -8.81 0.02 -10.06
CA VAL A 141 -9.05 -0.67 -8.78
C VAL A 141 -9.61 0.30 -7.73
N TRP A 142 -9.05 1.52 -7.65
CA TRP A 142 -9.61 2.57 -6.78
C TRP A 142 -11.06 2.90 -7.15
N MET A 143 -11.33 3.19 -8.43
CA MET A 143 -12.66 3.54 -8.92
C MET A 143 -13.70 2.43 -8.68
N ASP A 144 -13.32 1.16 -8.80
CA ASP A 144 -14.21 0.04 -8.55
C ASP A 144 -14.43 -0.20 -7.05
N THR A 145 -13.42 0.03 -6.22
CA THR A 145 -13.55 0.01 -4.75
C THR A 145 -14.53 1.10 -4.27
N CYS A 146 -14.52 2.28 -4.89
CA CYS A 146 -15.49 3.35 -4.57
C CYS A 146 -16.95 2.96 -4.84
N LYS A 147 -17.20 1.95 -5.69
CA LYS A 147 -18.56 1.45 -6.00
C LYS A 147 -19.02 0.38 -5.02
N TRP A 148 -18.17 -0.08 -4.11
CA TRP A 148 -18.54 -1.13 -3.15
C TRP A 148 -19.65 -0.65 -2.20
N PRO A 149 -20.57 -1.55 -1.82
CA PRO A 149 -21.59 -1.20 -0.84
C PRO A 149 -20.94 -0.83 0.50
N LYS A 150 -21.56 0.10 1.23
CA LYS A 150 -21.12 0.43 2.60
C LYS A 150 -21.11 -0.86 3.44
N PRO A 151 -20.00 -1.16 4.14
CA PRO A 151 -19.91 -2.37 4.94
C PRO A 151 -20.99 -2.35 6.02
N LYS A 152 -21.69 -3.47 6.17
CA LYS A 152 -22.62 -3.70 7.29
C LYS A 152 -21.90 -4.61 8.30
N PRO A 153 -21.97 -4.32 9.61
CA PRO A 153 -21.45 -5.25 10.61
C PRO A 153 -22.11 -6.62 10.43
N ALA A 154 -21.32 -7.68 10.62
CA ALA A 154 -21.87 -9.03 10.65
C ALA A 154 -22.91 -9.12 11.78
N LYS A 155 -24.05 -9.77 11.49
CA LYS A 155 -25.07 -10.08 12.51
C LYS A 155 -24.56 -11.14 13.48
#